data_AF-A0A117ND20-F1
#
_entry.id   AF-A0A117ND20-F1
#
_cell.length_a   1.000
_cell.length_b   1.000
_cell.length_c   1.000
_cell.angle_alpha   90.00
_cell.angle_beta   90.00
_cell.angle_gamma   90.00
#
_symmetry.space_group_name_H-M   'P 1'
#
loop_
_entity.id
_entity.type
_entity.pdbx_description
1 polymer ?
#
loop_
_entity_poly.entity_id
_entity_poly.type
_entity_poly.pdbx_seq_one_letter_code
_entity_poly.pdbx_strand_id
1 'polypeptide(L)'
;MTPRWLLCGPLLLLPIASSAMAAPAERAPRSCAQELGRQPAQALADTCRALSPATHPPCNAANSCALVQDEIARSCALFGDGEAAKQPGCGPRPSSAEAAAAVVQRYYRALDARDYGTAWQQWGDDGQPGNSYERFRQGYAKTRSVGVTLGQLGPVEGAAGSLYVSVPVTVNAQLSDGRRQTFTGTYQVRRVNDVDGASAEQRRWHLDSAKLSLKR
;
A
#
# COMPACT_ATOMS: atom_id res chain seq x y z
N MET A 1 -58.01 66.15 -3.27
CA MET A 1 -59.00 65.21 -3.85
C MET A 1 -58.29 63.89 -4.10
N THR A 2 -58.80 62.82 -3.49
CA THR A 2 -58.33 61.42 -3.47
C THR A 2 -58.44 60.74 -4.86
N PRO A 3 -58.15 59.43 -5.05
CA PRO A 3 -56.94 58.62 -4.80
C PRO A 3 -56.59 57.73 -6.03
N ARG A 4 -55.48 56.96 -6.05
CA ARG A 4 -55.49 55.61 -6.66
C ARG A 4 -54.33 54.72 -6.21
N TRP A 5 -54.67 53.65 -5.51
CA TRP A 5 -53.83 52.50 -5.21
C TRP A 5 -53.89 51.54 -6.39
N LEU A 6 -52.75 50.97 -6.80
CA LEU A 6 -52.70 49.73 -7.57
C LEU A 6 -51.55 48.83 -7.08
N LEU A 7 -51.94 47.59 -6.79
CA LEU A 7 -51.16 46.45 -6.32
C LEU A 7 -50.44 45.75 -7.49
N CYS A 8 -49.23 45.23 -7.25
CA CYS A 8 -48.60 44.06 -7.88
C CYS A 8 -47.33 43.80 -7.06
N GLY A 9 -47.25 42.86 -6.12
CA GLY A 9 -47.33 41.41 -6.28
C GLY A 9 -45.97 40.85 -5.81
N PRO A 10 -45.89 40.00 -4.77
CA PRO A 10 -44.61 39.56 -4.24
C PRO A 10 -43.97 38.56 -5.20
N LEU A 11 -42.77 38.85 -5.68
CA LEU A 11 -41.91 37.86 -6.34
C LEU A 11 -41.61 36.73 -5.34
N LEU A 12 -42.21 35.57 -5.57
CA LEU A 12 -41.85 34.32 -4.92
C LEU A 12 -40.44 33.91 -5.38
N LEU A 13 -39.45 34.15 -4.51
CA LEU A 13 -38.14 33.52 -4.58
C LEU A 13 -38.29 32.02 -4.34
N LEU A 14 -38.27 31.23 -5.41
CA LEU A 14 -38.13 29.77 -5.30
C LEU A 14 -36.70 29.46 -4.82
N PRO A 15 -36.51 28.69 -3.73
CA PRO A 15 -35.19 28.25 -3.32
C PRO A 15 -34.66 27.25 -4.34
N ILE A 16 -33.53 27.57 -4.97
CA ILE A 16 -32.76 26.61 -5.76
C ILE A 16 -32.20 25.58 -4.76
N ALA A 17 -32.80 24.39 -4.73
CA ALA A 17 -32.26 23.28 -3.97
C ALA A 17 -30.93 22.85 -4.61
N SER A 18 -29.81 23.31 -4.02
CA SER A 18 -28.48 22.79 -4.31
C SER A 18 -28.45 21.30 -4.02
N SER A 19 -28.53 20.49 -5.08
CA SER A 19 -28.25 19.06 -4.97
C SER A 19 -26.76 18.91 -4.72
N ALA A 20 -26.36 18.73 -3.45
CA ALA A 20 -25.02 18.30 -3.11
C ALA A 20 -24.78 16.94 -3.78
N MET A 21 -23.91 16.89 -4.79
CA MET A 21 -23.42 15.62 -5.32
C MET A 21 -22.68 14.91 -4.19
N ALA A 22 -23.23 13.80 -3.70
CA ALA A 22 -22.54 12.93 -2.76
C ALA A 22 -21.22 12.49 -3.39
N ALA A 23 -20.11 12.70 -2.67
CA ALA A 23 -18.83 12.12 -3.06
C ALA A 23 -18.98 10.60 -3.19
N PRO A 24 -18.40 9.96 -4.22
CA PRO A 24 -18.48 8.51 -4.34
C PRO A 24 -17.91 7.86 -3.08
N ALA A 25 -18.68 6.95 -2.49
CA ALA A 25 -18.24 6.18 -1.33
C ALA A 25 -16.91 5.48 -1.63
N GLU A 26 -15.96 5.57 -0.71
CA GLU A 26 -14.66 4.92 -0.86
C GLU A 26 -14.86 3.41 -0.98
N ARG A 27 -14.35 2.82 -2.06
CA ARG A 27 -14.42 1.38 -2.27
C ARG A 27 -13.51 0.70 -1.26
N ALA A 28 -14.07 -0.23 -0.49
CA ALA A 28 -13.32 -1.09 0.40
C ALA A 28 -12.19 -1.83 -0.35
N PRO A 29 -11.09 -2.17 0.34
CA PRO A 29 -10.03 -2.96 -0.24
C PRO A 29 -10.55 -4.28 -0.81
N ARG A 30 -9.97 -4.74 -1.92
CA ARG A 30 -10.21 -6.10 -2.41
C ARG A 30 -9.65 -7.11 -1.42
N SER A 31 -10.41 -8.18 -1.20
CA SER A 31 -9.98 -9.25 -0.33
C SER A 31 -8.99 -10.18 -1.00
N CYS A 32 -8.22 -10.91 -0.19
CA CYS A 32 -7.26 -11.86 -0.69
C CYS A 32 -7.92 -12.99 -1.49
N ALA A 33 -9.13 -13.39 -1.06
CA ALA A 33 -9.95 -14.34 -1.79
C ALA A 33 -10.41 -13.82 -3.17
N GLN A 34 -10.58 -12.50 -3.35
CA GLN A 34 -10.86 -11.90 -4.66
C GLN A 34 -9.62 -11.80 -5.53
N GLU A 35 -8.43 -11.67 -4.93
CA GLU A 35 -7.15 -11.58 -5.66
C GLU A 35 -6.63 -12.95 -6.12
N LEU A 36 -6.64 -13.96 -5.24
CA LEU A 36 -6.02 -15.27 -5.48
C LEU A 36 -7.01 -16.43 -5.61
N GLY A 37 -8.30 -16.20 -5.31
CA GLY A 37 -9.29 -17.25 -5.13
C GLY A 37 -9.35 -17.76 -3.67
N ARG A 38 -10.46 -18.43 -3.32
CA ARG A 38 -10.78 -18.81 -1.94
C ARG A 38 -9.76 -19.75 -1.30
N GLN A 39 -9.39 -20.83 -1.99
CA GLN A 39 -8.49 -21.85 -1.41
C GLN A 39 -7.07 -21.31 -1.17
N PRO A 40 -6.39 -20.66 -2.16
CA PRO A 40 -5.07 -20.09 -1.91
C PRO A 40 -5.07 -18.98 -0.84
N ALA A 41 -6.11 -18.15 -0.80
CA ALA A 41 -6.23 -17.10 0.22
C ALA A 41 -6.42 -17.68 1.63
N GLN A 42 -7.19 -18.76 1.76
CA GLN A 42 -7.35 -19.45 3.04
C GLN A 42 -6.04 -20.08 3.50
N ALA A 43 -5.32 -20.77 2.61
CA ALA A 43 -4.01 -21.34 2.92
C ALA A 43 -3.00 -20.26 3.36
N LEU A 44 -3.00 -19.10 2.71
CA LEU A 44 -2.17 -17.97 3.12
C LEU A 44 -2.55 -17.45 4.51
N ALA A 45 -3.84 -17.34 4.81
CA ALA A 45 -4.32 -16.93 6.12
C ALA A 45 -3.99 -17.97 7.23
N ASP A 46 -4.01 -19.26 6.89
CA ASP A 46 -3.59 -20.34 7.81
C ASP A 46 -2.09 -20.24 8.13
N THR A 47 -1.24 -20.06 7.11
CA THR A 47 0.19 -19.79 7.29
C THR A 47 0.44 -18.57 8.16
N CYS A 48 -0.28 -17.48 7.90
CA CYS A 48 -0.20 -16.26 8.70
C CYS A 48 -0.53 -16.51 10.18
N ARG A 49 -1.61 -17.26 10.48
CA ARG A 49 -1.98 -17.61 11.86
C ARG A 49 -0.95 -18.50 12.56
N ALA A 50 -0.29 -19.39 11.82
CA ALA A 50 0.74 -20.26 12.37
C ALA A 50 2.03 -19.49 12.74
N LEU A 51 2.36 -18.44 12.01
CA LEU A 51 3.59 -17.66 12.21
C LEU A 51 3.40 -16.45 13.13
N SER A 52 2.19 -15.86 13.16
CA SER A 52 1.95 -14.62 13.89
C SER A 52 1.94 -14.82 15.40
N PRO A 53 2.75 -14.05 16.16
CA PRO A 53 2.69 -14.06 17.63
C PRO A 53 1.56 -13.17 18.19
N ALA A 54 0.80 -12.45 17.35
CA ALA A 54 -0.24 -11.55 17.84
C ALA A 54 -1.49 -12.32 18.27
N THR A 55 -2.20 -11.82 19.29
CA THR A 55 -3.46 -12.42 19.76
C THR A 55 -4.62 -12.18 18.80
N HIS A 56 -4.56 -11.09 18.02
CA HIS A 56 -5.58 -10.71 17.04
C HIS A 56 -4.92 -10.27 15.73
N PRO A 57 -4.26 -11.19 15.00
CA PRO A 57 -3.56 -10.83 13.78
C PRO A 57 -4.53 -10.61 12.61
N PRO A 58 -4.14 -9.85 11.58
CA PRO A 58 -4.97 -9.62 10.39
C PRO A 58 -5.04 -10.83 9.45
N CYS A 59 -4.78 -12.05 9.93
CA CYS A 59 -4.68 -13.29 9.17
C CYS A 59 -6.06 -13.86 8.76
N ASN A 60 -6.74 -13.15 7.87
CA ASN A 60 -8.06 -13.52 7.36
C ASN A 60 -8.11 -13.34 5.84
N ALA A 61 -8.66 -14.31 5.10
CA ALA A 61 -8.80 -14.25 3.64
C ALA A 61 -9.73 -13.12 3.13
N ALA A 62 -10.55 -12.54 4.02
CA ALA A 62 -11.35 -11.35 3.76
C ALA A 62 -10.54 -10.04 3.75
N ASN A 63 -9.37 -10.03 4.40
CA ASN A 63 -8.43 -8.91 4.32
C ASN A 63 -7.67 -8.94 2.98
N SER A 64 -7.04 -7.83 2.60
CA SER A 64 -6.21 -7.77 1.39
C SER A 64 -5.06 -8.78 1.49
N CYS A 65 -4.63 -9.36 0.36
CA CYS A 65 -3.49 -10.27 0.45
C CYS A 65 -2.21 -9.54 0.88
N ALA A 66 -2.07 -8.26 0.52
CA ALA A 66 -0.91 -7.47 0.93
C ALA A 66 -0.82 -7.37 2.45
N LEU A 67 -1.94 -7.16 3.16
CA LEU A 67 -1.97 -7.09 4.62
C LEU A 67 -1.60 -8.44 5.27
N VAL A 68 -2.15 -9.54 4.74
CA VAL A 68 -1.83 -10.89 5.25
C VAL A 68 -0.36 -11.25 5.00
N GLN A 69 0.18 -10.91 3.82
CA GLN A 69 1.59 -11.13 3.50
C GLN A 69 2.52 -10.24 4.31
N ASP A 70 2.10 -9.00 4.60
CA ASP A 70 2.84 -8.10 5.45
C ASP A 70 2.99 -8.69 6.85
N GLU A 71 1.92 -9.23 7.43
CA GLU A 71 1.97 -9.92 8.74
C GLU A 71 2.87 -11.17 8.74
N ILE A 72 2.87 -11.95 7.65
CA ILE A 72 3.79 -13.09 7.50
C ILE A 72 5.24 -12.60 7.48
N ALA A 73 5.55 -11.63 6.63
CA ALA A 73 6.88 -11.03 6.59
C ALA A 73 7.24 -10.40 7.94
N ARG A 74 6.22 -9.85 8.64
CA ARG A 74 6.33 -9.24 9.95
C ARG A 74 6.90 -10.25 10.94
N SER A 75 6.24 -11.40 10.97
CA SER A 75 6.52 -12.53 11.85
C SER A 75 7.83 -13.22 11.50
N CYS A 76 8.10 -13.47 10.22
CA CYS A 76 9.35 -14.10 9.79
C CYS A 76 10.59 -13.27 10.15
N ALA A 77 10.51 -11.93 10.07
CA ALA A 77 11.63 -11.08 10.49
C ALA A 77 11.87 -11.12 12.01
N LEU A 78 10.86 -11.46 12.83
CA LEU A 78 11.04 -11.62 14.29
C LEU A 78 11.91 -12.85 14.61
N PHE A 79 11.84 -13.89 13.78
CA PHE A 79 12.67 -15.08 13.93
C PHE A 79 14.13 -14.85 13.52
N GLY A 80 14.40 -13.84 12.70
CA GLY A 80 15.70 -13.64 12.06
C GLY A 80 16.00 -14.68 10.97
N ASP A 81 17.06 -14.46 10.20
CA ASP A 81 17.33 -15.23 8.98
C ASP A 81 17.44 -16.74 9.17
N GLY A 82 18.17 -17.18 10.19
CA GLY A 82 18.46 -18.60 10.40
C GLY A 82 17.21 -19.40 10.78
N GLU A 83 16.36 -18.84 11.63
CA GLU A 83 15.14 -19.53 12.07
C GLU A 83 14.02 -19.37 11.03
N ALA A 84 13.87 -18.19 10.43
CA ALA A 84 12.91 -17.98 9.34
C ALA A 84 13.14 -18.97 8.18
N ALA A 85 14.39 -19.33 7.87
CA ALA A 85 14.69 -20.30 6.83
C ALA A 85 14.16 -21.73 7.10
N LYS A 86 13.84 -22.06 8.35
CA LYS A 86 13.30 -23.36 8.75
C LYS A 86 11.77 -23.38 8.83
N GLN A 87 11.15 -22.20 8.91
CA GLN A 87 9.71 -22.06 9.12
C GLN A 87 8.96 -22.20 7.78
N PRO A 88 8.01 -23.14 7.66
CA PRO A 88 7.17 -23.24 6.47
C PRO A 88 6.41 -21.93 6.21
N GLY A 89 6.49 -21.41 4.99
CA GLY A 89 5.83 -20.15 4.61
C GLY A 89 6.63 -18.89 4.91
N CYS A 90 7.77 -18.99 5.61
CA CYS A 90 8.75 -17.91 5.64
C CYS A 90 9.64 -17.95 4.40
N GLY A 91 9.83 -16.79 3.79
CA GLY A 91 10.62 -16.62 2.59
C GLY A 91 10.26 -15.32 1.88
N PRO A 92 11.24 -14.63 1.28
CA PRO A 92 12.69 -14.87 1.31
C PRO A 92 13.33 -14.60 2.69
N ARG A 93 14.65 -14.81 2.84
CA ARG A 93 15.36 -14.52 4.10
C ARG A 93 15.17 -13.03 4.48
N PRO A 94 14.77 -12.70 5.71
CA PRO A 94 14.48 -11.33 6.12
C PRO A 94 15.53 -10.27 5.74
N SER A 95 16.84 -10.55 5.86
CA SER A 95 17.91 -9.57 5.53
C SER A 95 18.25 -9.45 4.03
N SER A 96 17.68 -10.32 3.19
CA SER A 96 18.06 -10.43 1.78
C SER A 96 17.54 -9.30 0.89
N ALA A 97 18.16 -9.14 -0.29
CA ALA A 97 17.69 -8.24 -1.33
C ALA A 97 16.29 -8.62 -1.84
N GLU A 98 15.97 -9.90 -1.86
CA GLU A 98 14.64 -10.41 -2.23
C GLU A 98 13.58 -9.98 -1.21
N ALA A 99 13.91 -9.93 0.09
CA ALA A 99 12.98 -9.43 1.10
C ALA A 99 12.72 -7.93 0.95
N ALA A 100 13.74 -7.15 0.59
CA ALA A 100 13.60 -5.74 0.24
C ALA A 100 12.71 -5.56 -1.00
N ALA A 101 12.94 -6.36 -2.05
CA ALA A 101 12.11 -6.40 -3.25
C ALA A 101 10.64 -6.76 -2.97
N ALA A 102 10.40 -7.66 -2.01
CA ALA A 102 9.05 -8.05 -1.60
C ALA A 102 8.26 -6.88 -0.96
N VAL A 103 8.92 -5.87 -0.37
CA VAL A 103 8.27 -4.64 0.11
C VAL A 103 7.64 -3.88 -1.06
N VAL A 104 8.37 -3.71 -2.16
CA VAL A 104 7.88 -3.02 -3.36
C VAL A 104 6.71 -3.79 -3.99
N GLN A 105 6.79 -5.13 -4.04
CA GLN A 105 5.68 -5.96 -4.51
C GLN A 105 4.45 -5.82 -3.63
N ARG A 106 4.59 -5.89 -2.30
CA ARG A 106 3.48 -5.70 -1.35
C ARG A 106 2.87 -4.30 -1.47
N TYR A 107 3.70 -3.27 -1.64
CA TYR A 107 3.24 -1.89 -1.86
C TYR A 107 2.32 -1.78 -3.07
N TYR A 108 2.75 -2.27 -4.23
CA TYR A 108 1.91 -2.21 -5.44
C TYR A 108 0.71 -3.14 -5.39
N ARG A 109 0.83 -4.29 -4.70
CA ARG A 109 -0.31 -5.17 -4.46
C ARG A 109 -1.37 -4.50 -3.59
N ALA A 110 -0.96 -3.81 -2.52
CA ALA A 110 -1.84 -3.06 -1.66
C ALA A 110 -2.53 -1.92 -2.42
N LEU A 111 -1.79 -1.16 -3.23
CA LEU A 111 -2.36 -0.13 -4.10
C LEU A 111 -3.39 -0.69 -5.09
N ASP A 112 -3.09 -1.80 -5.76
CA ASP A 112 -4.01 -2.46 -6.70
C ASP A 112 -5.27 -2.95 -5.97
N ALA A 113 -5.13 -3.45 -4.74
CA ALA A 113 -6.23 -3.84 -3.88
C ALA A 113 -7.00 -2.65 -3.29
N ARG A 114 -6.53 -1.40 -3.45
CA ARG A 114 -7.03 -0.20 -2.76
C ARG A 114 -6.88 -0.24 -1.24
N ASP A 115 -5.97 -1.07 -0.75
CA ASP A 115 -5.54 -1.09 0.65
C ASP A 115 -4.47 -0.03 0.88
N TYR A 116 -4.91 1.24 0.90
CA TYR A 116 -4.01 2.37 1.06
C TYR A 116 -3.31 2.39 2.41
N GLY A 117 -3.94 1.83 3.46
CA GLY A 117 -3.34 1.71 4.79
C GLY A 117 -2.11 0.82 4.76
N THR A 118 -2.24 -0.39 4.21
CA THR A 118 -1.10 -1.31 4.06
C THR A 118 -0.04 -0.73 3.11
N ALA A 119 -0.44 -0.08 2.02
CA ALA A 119 0.49 0.57 1.10
C ALA A 119 1.29 1.70 1.79
N TRP A 120 0.63 2.51 2.62
CA TRP A 120 1.27 3.58 3.39
C TRP A 120 2.32 3.02 4.36
N GLN A 121 1.98 1.94 5.07
CA GLN A 121 2.89 1.31 6.04
C GLN A 121 4.13 0.66 5.40
N GLN A 122 4.12 0.38 4.09
CA GLN A 122 5.36 -0.09 3.43
C GLN A 122 6.47 0.98 3.43
N TRP A 123 6.16 2.26 3.67
CA TRP A 123 7.15 3.33 3.83
C TRP A 123 7.69 3.47 5.28
N GLY A 124 7.21 2.63 6.21
CA GLY A 124 7.51 2.72 7.65
C GLY A 124 6.46 3.55 8.40
N ASP A 125 6.66 3.68 9.72
CA ASP A 125 5.69 4.29 10.65
C ASP A 125 5.27 5.72 10.27
N ASP A 126 6.21 6.50 9.71
CA ASP A 126 5.97 7.89 9.28
C ASP A 126 5.32 7.98 7.89
N GLY A 127 5.26 6.86 7.16
CA GLY A 127 4.75 6.78 5.81
C GLY A 127 5.60 7.48 4.76
N GLN A 128 5.00 7.81 3.61
CA GLN A 128 5.76 8.36 2.48
C GLN A 128 6.31 9.76 2.81
N PRO A 129 7.63 9.98 2.74
CA PRO A 129 8.23 11.27 3.05
C PRO A 129 7.63 12.44 2.25
N GLY A 130 7.33 13.54 2.93
CA GLY A 130 6.80 14.75 2.31
C GLY A 130 5.33 14.67 1.86
N ASN A 131 4.62 13.60 2.21
CA ASN A 131 3.21 13.42 1.86
C ASN A 131 2.34 13.29 3.12
N SER A 132 1.03 13.52 2.98
CA SER A 132 0.07 13.13 4.01
C SER A 132 -0.66 11.87 3.54
N TYR A 133 -1.15 11.06 4.49
CA TYR A 133 -1.92 9.86 4.15
C TYR A 133 -3.11 10.17 3.22
N GLU A 134 -3.80 11.29 3.48
CA GLU A 134 -4.94 11.70 2.65
C GLU A 134 -4.53 12.10 1.24
N ARG A 135 -3.46 12.90 1.08
CA ARG A 135 -2.97 13.27 -0.26
C ARG A 135 -2.41 12.06 -1.02
N PHE A 136 -1.74 11.15 -0.32
CA PHE A 136 -1.31 9.87 -0.87
C PHE A 136 -2.52 9.09 -1.42
N ARG A 137 -3.57 8.91 -0.61
CA ARG A 137 -4.79 8.20 -1.02
C ARG A 137 -5.48 8.87 -2.22
N GLN A 138 -5.64 10.19 -2.18
CA GLN A 138 -6.25 10.97 -3.26
C GLN A 138 -5.48 10.84 -4.59
N GLY A 139 -4.15 10.73 -4.53
CA GLY A 139 -3.30 10.53 -5.71
C GLY A 139 -3.65 9.27 -6.52
N TYR A 140 -4.21 8.24 -5.87
CA TYR A 140 -4.60 6.99 -6.52
C TYR A 140 -6.09 6.87 -6.82
N ALA A 141 -6.90 7.89 -6.53
CA ALA A 141 -8.37 7.83 -6.67
C ALA A 141 -8.86 7.48 -8.09
N LYS A 142 -8.10 7.85 -9.12
CA LYS A 142 -8.40 7.54 -10.53
C LYS A 142 -7.75 6.25 -11.04
N THR A 143 -7.02 5.53 -10.19
CA THR A 143 -6.35 4.28 -10.58
C THR A 143 -7.35 3.13 -10.56
N ARG A 144 -7.54 2.50 -11.72
CA ARG A 144 -8.39 1.31 -11.86
C ARG A 144 -7.63 0.06 -11.43
N SER A 145 -6.39 -0.09 -11.90
CA SER A 145 -5.47 -1.17 -11.55
C SER A 145 -4.03 -0.71 -11.69
N VAL A 146 -3.12 -1.30 -10.92
CA VAL A 146 -1.68 -1.05 -11.00
C VAL A 146 -0.91 -2.33 -10.74
N GLY A 147 0.19 -2.55 -11.45
CA GLY A 147 1.09 -3.67 -11.23
C GLY A 147 2.53 -3.25 -11.39
N VAL A 148 3.45 -4.04 -10.84
CA VAL A 148 4.89 -3.80 -10.90
C VAL A 148 5.61 -5.02 -11.41
N THR A 149 6.58 -4.79 -12.29
CA THR A 149 7.62 -5.74 -12.67
C THR A 149 8.92 -5.24 -12.09
N LEU A 150 9.60 -6.09 -11.32
CA LEU A 150 10.92 -5.78 -10.78
C LEU A 150 12.01 -6.05 -11.82
N GLY A 151 13.01 -5.18 -11.88
CA GLY A 151 14.23 -5.42 -12.64
C GLY A 151 15.26 -6.21 -11.83
N GLN A 152 16.51 -6.21 -12.31
CA GLN A 152 17.62 -6.81 -11.58
C GLN A 152 17.89 -6.06 -10.27
N LEU A 153 17.88 -6.79 -9.16
CA LEU A 153 18.11 -6.21 -7.83
C LEU A 153 19.57 -5.77 -7.67
N GLY A 154 19.77 -4.64 -7.00
CA GLY A 154 21.09 -4.28 -6.49
C GLY A 154 21.52 -5.19 -5.33
N PRO A 155 22.82 -5.23 -4.99
CA PRO A 155 23.28 -5.90 -3.78
C PRO A 155 22.72 -5.22 -2.53
N VAL A 156 22.80 -5.91 -1.41
CA VAL A 156 22.57 -5.29 -0.09
C VAL A 156 23.79 -4.44 0.24
N GLU A 157 23.59 -3.13 0.40
CA GLU A 157 24.66 -2.16 0.68
C GLU A 157 24.49 -1.57 2.08
N GLY A 158 25.57 -1.54 2.87
CA GLY A 158 25.56 -0.97 4.21
C GLY A 158 26.00 0.50 4.23
N ALA A 159 25.25 1.35 4.94
CA ALA A 159 25.62 2.74 5.20
C ALA A 159 25.04 3.24 6.53
N ALA A 160 25.88 3.85 7.38
CA ALA A 160 25.48 4.49 8.64
C ALA A 160 24.56 3.64 9.55
N GLY A 161 24.89 2.35 9.74
CA GLY A 161 24.10 1.43 10.57
C GLY A 161 22.78 0.95 9.92
N SER A 162 22.54 1.33 8.66
CA SER A 162 21.42 0.86 7.84
C SER A 162 21.91 0.00 6.68
N LEU A 163 21.01 -0.83 6.17
CA LEU A 163 21.17 -1.55 4.92
C LEU A 163 20.21 -0.96 3.89
N TYR A 164 20.64 -0.96 2.64
CA TYR A 164 19.90 -0.45 1.49
C TYR A 164 19.92 -1.47 0.35
N VAL A 165 18.81 -1.50 -0.40
CA VAL A 165 18.72 -2.24 -1.66
C VAL A 165 18.08 -1.34 -2.70
N SER A 166 18.73 -1.24 -3.85
CA SER A 166 18.18 -0.58 -5.02
C SER A 166 17.29 -1.55 -5.79
N VAL A 167 16.02 -1.23 -5.96
CA VAL A 167 15.02 -2.07 -6.64
C VAL A 167 14.50 -1.35 -7.89
N PRO A 168 15.05 -1.66 -9.08
CA PRO A 168 14.53 -1.14 -10.34
C PRO A 168 13.12 -1.69 -10.61
N VAL A 169 12.25 -0.86 -11.18
CA VAL A 169 10.85 -1.21 -11.44
C VAL A 169 10.36 -0.71 -12.80
N THR A 170 9.43 -1.47 -13.37
CA THR A 170 8.48 -1.00 -14.39
C THR A 170 7.08 -1.14 -13.83
N VAL A 171 6.34 -0.03 -13.77
CA VAL A 171 5.01 0.04 -13.18
C VAL A 171 4.00 0.29 -14.28
N ASN A 172 2.98 -0.56 -14.37
CA ASN A 172 1.91 -0.43 -15.34
C ASN A 172 0.62 -0.06 -14.62
N ALA A 173 0.07 1.10 -14.91
CA ALA A 173 -1.19 1.57 -14.35
C ALA A 173 -2.25 1.69 -15.45
N GLN A 174 -3.50 1.35 -15.11
CA GLN A 174 -4.68 1.70 -15.88
C GLN A 174 -5.53 2.65 -15.06
N LEU A 175 -5.93 3.76 -15.66
CA LEU A 175 -6.82 4.74 -15.06
C LEU A 175 -8.29 4.37 -15.28
N SER A 176 -9.19 4.98 -14.50
CA SER A 176 -10.63 4.79 -14.58
C SER A 176 -11.23 5.20 -15.93
N ASP A 177 -10.56 6.10 -16.66
CA ASP A 177 -10.92 6.53 -18.02
C ASP A 177 -10.38 5.60 -19.12
N GLY A 178 -9.70 4.51 -18.75
CA GLY A 178 -9.14 3.52 -19.67
C GLY A 178 -7.72 3.81 -20.14
N ARG A 179 -7.17 5.01 -19.89
CA ARG A 179 -5.77 5.33 -20.24
C ARG A 179 -4.81 4.39 -19.52
N ARG A 180 -3.76 3.98 -20.23
CA ARG A 180 -2.65 3.19 -19.69
C ARG A 180 -1.44 4.09 -19.53
N GLN A 181 -0.74 3.93 -18.41
CA GLN A 181 0.50 4.64 -18.12
C GLN A 181 1.55 3.63 -17.71
N THR A 182 2.77 3.79 -18.23
CA THR A 182 3.92 3.00 -17.81
C THR A 182 4.91 3.94 -17.13
N PHE A 183 5.38 3.58 -15.94
CA PHE A 183 6.45 4.29 -15.25
C PHE A 183 7.66 3.37 -15.14
N THR A 184 8.85 3.96 -15.20
CA THR A 184 10.11 3.25 -14.96
C THR A 184 10.91 4.00 -13.92
N GLY A 185 11.71 3.28 -13.14
CA GLY A 185 12.56 3.93 -12.16
C GLY A 185 13.07 2.97 -11.11
N THR A 186 13.41 3.51 -9.94
CA THR A 186 14.06 2.76 -8.86
C THR A 186 13.50 3.18 -7.51
N TYR A 187 13.28 2.20 -6.66
CA TYR A 187 13.07 2.39 -5.23
C TYR A 187 14.38 2.16 -4.46
N GLN A 188 14.65 2.99 -3.48
CA GLN A 188 15.55 2.61 -2.38
C GLN A 188 14.70 2.03 -1.26
N VAL A 189 15.07 0.84 -0.83
CA VAL A 189 14.46 0.16 0.32
C VAL A 189 15.50 0.10 1.41
N ARG A 190 15.13 0.44 2.65
CA ARG A 190 16.03 0.58 3.79
C ARG A 190 15.58 -0.28 4.97
N ARG A 191 16.54 -0.76 5.76
CA ARG A 191 16.32 -1.28 7.13
C ARG A 191 17.49 -0.89 8.02
N VAL A 192 17.32 -0.95 9.33
CA VAL A 192 18.45 -0.94 10.26
C VAL A 192 19.19 -2.29 10.18
N ASN A 193 20.50 -2.25 10.31
CA ASN A 193 21.35 -3.44 10.33
C ASN A 193 21.10 -4.29 11.59
N ASP A 194 21.56 -5.54 11.59
CA ASP A 194 21.36 -6.49 12.69
C ASP A 194 22.36 -6.25 13.82
N VAL A 195 22.21 -5.10 14.48
CA VAL A 195 23.01 -4.70 15.65
C VAL A 195 22.26 -4.94 16.96
N ASP A 196 23.01 -5.20 18.02
CA ASP A 196 22.45 -5.31 19.37
C ASP A 196 21.71 -4.03 19.76
N GLY A 197 20.50 -4.18 20.27
CA GLY A 197 19.61 -3.07 20.62
C GLY A 197 18.67 -2.59 19.50
N ALA A 198 18.85 -3.01 18.24
CA ALA A 198 17.87 -2.74 17.20
C ALA A 198 16.58 -3.55 17.44
N SER A 199 15.43 -2.89 17.39
CA SER A 199 14.14 -3.58 17.47
C SER A 199 13.86 -4.36 16.19
N ALA A 200 12.99 -5.36 16.27
CA ALA A 200 12.56 -6.09 15.08
C ALA A 200 11.86 -5.18 14.05
N GLU A 201 11.21 -4.11 14.52
CA GLU A 201 10.57 -3.11 13.65
C GLU A 201 11.60 -2.28 12.90
N GLN A 202 12.65 -1.81 13.60
CA GLN A 202 13.77 -1.11 12.96
C GLN A 202 14.48 -1.98 11.91
N ARG A 203 14.54 -3.29 12.15
CA ARG A 203 15.10 -4.28 11.23
C ARG A 203 14.17 -4.64 10.06
N ARG A 204 13.00 -4.02 9.92
CA ARG A 204 12.15 -4.22 8.74
C ARG A 204 12.61 -3.39 7.57
N TRP A 205 12.62 -4.02 6.41
CA TRP A 205 12.69 -3.32 5.15
C TRP A 205 11.44 -2.46 4.95
N HIS A 206 11.65 -1.18 4.66
CA HIS A 206 10.63 -0.21 4.28
C HIS A 206 11.12 0.62 3.09
N LEU A 207 10.19 1.17 2.32
CA LEU A 207 10.48 2.10 1.24
C LEU A 207 11.05 3.39 1.83
N ASP A 208 12.24 3.77 1.38
CA ASP A 208 12.94 4.98 1.83
C ASP A 208 12.71 6.13 0.84
N SER A 209 12.94 5.86 -0.44
CA SER A 209 12.75 6.83 -1.51
C SER A 209 12.38 6.15 -2.82
N ALA A 210 11.77 6.91 -3.73
CA ALA A 210 11.41 6.43 -5.06
C ALA A 210 11.69 7.51 -6.10
N LYS A 211 12.29 7.10 -7.23
CA LYS A 211 12.47 7.94 -8.41
C LYS A 211 11.80 7.25 -9.58
N LEU A 212 10.59 7.69 -9.92
CA LEU A 212 9.81 7.14 -11.03
C LEU A 212 9.56 8.21 -12.09
N SER A 213 9.67 7.83 -13.35
CA SER A 213 9.35 8.69 -14.49
C SER A 213 8.32 8.02 -15.38
N LEU A 214 7.39 8.81 -15.91
CA LEU A 214 6.47 8.33 -16.94
C LEU A 214 7.29 8.00 -18.19
N LYS A 215 7.16 6.76 -18.67
CA LYS A 215 7.70 6.33 -19.95
C LYS A 215 6.89 7.01 -21.04
N ARG A 216 7.54 7.93 -21.76
CA ARG A 216 6.98 8.61 -22.92
C ARG A 216 6.94 7.67 -24.13
#